data_AF-A0A9X3IWV2-F1
#
_entry.id   AF-A0A9X3IWV2-F1
#
_cell.length_a   1.000
_cell.length_b   1.000
_cell.length_c   1.000
_cell.angle_alpha   90.00
_cell.angle_beta   90.00
_cell.angle_gamma   90.00
#
_symmetry.space_group_name_H-M   'P 1'
#
loop_
_entity.id
_entity.type
_entity.pdbx_description
1 polymer ?
#
loop_
_entity_poly.entity_id
_entity_poly.type
_entity_poly.pdbx_seq_one_letter_code
_entity_poly.pdbx_strand_id
1 'polypeptide(L)'
;MFHRLEIFVKVCDALSFAHSRGVIHCDIKSANVMVGAYGQVYLMDWGGAQILPLRSAEDEARWVRDALPPLPPSETDGLVFGTPSYMSPEQANSHPLDERADVFSMGALLYEMMAGRPPYHARTAMDALILAREAKFAPPDSHVAVPFPRELVRIVTRALRRDPDDRYPSVAALQADIVRLLRGSGSFQTVRFAAGDHVIREGEIGDAAYIVLAGRLEVYKLEAGHHVSLRWLGPGDVFGETSIFAASRRTASVLVVEDATLTKITSDLIEEELTSMKPWMGAFVRTLAARFAGVEGRGSRTAPVEGPPGSVAPRSVPPIPPPTSSGGESVIIDIDEPLDESIDGSDMHATLLARRD
;
A
#
# COMPACT_ATOMS: atom_id res chain seq x y z
N MET A 1 0.63 -0.33 -11.54
CA MET A 1 1.05 -0.97 -10.27
C MET A 1 -0.07 -0.97 -9.24
N PHE A 2 -0.60 0.20 -8.83
CA PHE A 2 -1.71 0.32 -7.87
C PHE A 2 -2.87 -0.67 -8.10
N HIS A 3 -3.45 -0.71 -9.31
CA HIS A 3 -4.53 -1.65 -9.63
C HIS A 3 -4.15 -3.13 -9.46
N ARG A 4 -2.89 -3.51 -9.76
CA ARG A 4 -2.41 -4.89 -9.56
C ARG A 4 -2.30 -5.24 -8.07
N LEU A 5 -1.94 -4.28 -7.23
CA LEU A 5 -1.91 -4.44 -5.78
C LEU A 5 -3.33 -4.53 -5.19
N GLU A 6 -4.32 -3.82 -5.74
CA GLU A 6 -5.73 -4.00 -5.36
C GLU A 6 -6.24 -5.41 -5.69
N ILE A 7 -5.88 -5.94 -6.88
CA ILE A 7 -6.16 -7.33 -7.25
C ILE A 7 -5.47 -8.29 -6.29
N PHE A 8 -4.19 -8.04 -5.97
CA PHE A 8 -3.42 -8.85 -5.04
C PHE A 8 -4.07 -8.94 -3.65
N VAL A 9 -4.60 -7.82 -3.14
CA VAL A 9 -5.34 -7.80 -1.86
C VAL A 9 -6.56 -8.71 -1.91
N LYS A 10 -7.29 -8.78 -3.02
CA LYS A 10 -8.43 -9.71 -3.18
C LYS A 10 -8.00 -11.18 -3.23
N VAL A 11 -6.82 -11.46 -3.81
CA VAL A 11 -6.24 -12.82 -3.77
C VAL A 11 -5.86 -13.19 -2.32
N CYS A 12 -5.33 -12.24 -1.54
CA CYS A 12 -5.10 -12.46 -0.11
C CYS A 12 -6.38 -12.79 0.66
N ASP A 13 -7.50 -12.16 0.34
CA ASP A 13 -8.79 -12.47 0.98
C ASP A 13 -9.22 -13.92 0.70
N ALA A 14 -9.13 -14.35 -0.56
CA ALA A 14 -9.47 -15.71 -0.97
C ALA A 14 -8.58 -16.76 -0.28
N LEU A 15 -7.27 -16.52 -0.23
CA LEU A 15 -6.33 -17.41 0.46
C LEU A 15 -6.54 -17.43 1.97
N SER A 16 -6.74 -16.28 2.60
CA SER A 16 -7.01 -16.21 4.04
C SER A 16 -8.28 -16.97 4.41
N PHE A 17 -9.30 -16.93 3.56
CA PHE A 17 -10.51 -17.73 3.70
C PHE A 17 -10.22 -19.24 3.60
N ALA A 18 -9.41 -19.69 2.65
CA ALA A 18 -9.02 -21.09 2.52
C ALA A 18 -8.17 -21.57 3.71
N HIS A 19 -7.20 -20.76 4.14
CA HIS A 19 -6.35 -21.03 5.30
C HIS A 19 -7.19 -21.17 6.57
N SER A 20 -8.22 -20.34 6.75
CA SER A 20 -9.17 -20.45 7.87
C SER A 20 -9.97 -21.76 7.90
N ARG A 21 -9.96 -22.52 6.80
CA ARG A 21 -10.58 -23.84 6.62
C ARG A 21 -9.57 -24.98 6.59
N GLY A 22 -8.30 -24.70 6.92
CA GLY A 22 -7.22 -25.69 6.91
C GLY A 22 -6.75 -26.09 5.52
N VAL A 23 -7.05 -25.31 4.48
CA VAL A 23 -6.68 -25.62 3.09
C VAL A 23 -5.60 -24.65 2.62
N ILE A 24 -4.47 -25.18 2.14
CA ILE A 24 -3.41 -24.41 1.44
C ILE A 24 -3.47 -24.69 -0.06
N HIS A 25 -3.14 -23.71 -0.89
CA HIS A 25 -3.32 -23.80 -2.34
C HIS A 25 -2.14 -24.44 -3.08
N CYS A 26 -0.90 -24.16 -2.67
CA CYS A 26 0.34 -24.75 -3.19
C CYS A 26 0.71 -24.46 -4.66
N ASP A 27 -0.09 -23.73 -5.44
CA ASP A 27 0.23 -23.37 -6.84
C ASP A 27 -0.22 -21.94 -7.18
N ILE A 28 0.15 -20.99 -6.33
CA ILE A 28 -0.15 -19.57 -6.56
C ILE A 28 0.79 -19.01 -7.64
N LYS A 29 0.19 -18.53 -8.74
CA LYS A 29 0.86 -17.89 -9.88
C LYS A 29 -0.11 -16.99 -10.64
N SER A 30 0.42 -16.08 -11.47
CA SER A 30 -0.40 -15.15 -12.26
C SER A 30 -1.44 -15.85 -13.14
N ALA A 31 -1.10 -17.00 -13.73
CA ALA A 31 -2.02 -17.78 -14.57
C ALA A 31 -3.25 -18.34 -13.82
N ASN A 32 -3.17 -18.46 -12.49
CA ASN A 32 -4.26 -18.96 -11.64
C ASN A 32 -5.11 -17.83 -11.06
N VAL A 33 -4.85 -16.57 -11.43
CA VAL A 33 -5.63 -15.40 -11.01
C VAL A 33 -6.40 -14.84 -12.20
N MET A 34 -7.72 -14.97 -12.18
CA MET A 34 -8.60 -14.40 -13.20
C MET A 34 -9.20 -13.07 -12.75
N VAL A 35 -9.20 -12.09 -13.65
CA VAL A 35 -9.77 -10.77 -13.41
C VAL A 35 -10.94 -10.54 -14.37
N GLY A 36 -12.13 -10.34 -13.81
CA GLY A 36 -13.36 -10.07 -14.57
C GLY A 36 -13.45 -8.62 -15.05
N ALA A 37 -14.34 -8.36 -16.02
CA ALA A 37 -14.51 -7.04 -16.64
C ALA A 37 -14.96 -5.94 -15.66
N TYR A 38 -15.55 -6.31 -14.51
CA TYR A 38 -16.04 -5.38 -13.49
C TYR A 38 -15.20 -5.45 -12.21
N GLY A 39 -13.96 -5.93 -12.30
CA GLY A 39 -13.02 -5.97 -11.19
C GLY A 39 -13.22 -7.14 -10.21
N GLN A 40 -14.03 -8.15 -10.56
CA GLN A 40 -14.03 -9.43 -9.85
C GLN A 40 -12.65 -10.09 -9.96
N VAL A 41 -12.23 -10.78 -8.90
CA VAL A 41 -10.96 -11.53 -8.88
C VAL A 41 -11.26 -12.93 -8.41
N TYR A 42 -10.86 -13.92 -9.19
CA TYR A 42 -11.04 -15.34 -8.89
C TYR A 42 -9.68 -16.01 -8.79
N LEU A 43 -9.50 -16.77 -7.71
CA LEU A 43 -8.35 -17.66 -7.54
C LEU A 43 -8.76 -19.07 -7.97
N MET A 44 -8.06 -19.58 -8.98
CA MET A 44 -8.41 -20.79 -9.73
C MET A 44 -7.38 -21.90 -9.50
N ASP A 45 -7.72 -23.11 -9.95
CA ASP A 45 -6.82 -24.27 -9.99
C ASP A 45 -6.33 -24.75 -8.61
N TRP A 46 -7.27 -25.26 -7.83
CA TRP A 46 -7.02 -25.90 -6.54
C TRP A 46 -6.54 -27.36 -6.68
N GLY A 47 -6.11 -27.80 -7.87
CA GLY A 47 -5.72 -29.19 -8.11
C GLY A 47 -4.48 -29.64 -7.33
N GLY A 48 -3.63 -28.69 -6.92
CA GLY A 48 -2.47 -28.93 -6.06
C GLY A 48 -2.71 -28.64 -4.57
N ALA A 49 -3.93 -28.28 -4.18
CA ALA A 49 -4.23 -27.87 -2.81
C ALA A 49 -4.06 -29.02 -1.82
N GLN A 50 -3.67 -28.68 -0.59
CA GLN A 50 -3.51 -29.64 0.50
C GLN A 50 -4.33 -29.25 1.72
N ILE A 51 -4.83 -30.25 2.43
CA ILE A 51 -5.50 -30.09 3.72
C ILE A 51 -4.46 -30.28 4.82
N LEU A 52 -4.32 -29.29 5.69
CA LEU A 52 -3.42 -29.32 6.83
C LEU A 52 -3.91 -30.33 7.90
N PRO A 53 -3.04 -30.74 8.84
CA PRO A 53 -3.43 -31.54 10.01
C PRO A 53 -3.98 -30.68 11.15
N LEU A 54 -5.05 -31.12 11.81
CA LEU A 54 -5.77 -30.35 12.84
C LEU A 54 -4.82 -29.84 13.92
N ARG A 55 -4.89 -28.53 14.20
CA ARG A 55 -4.03 -27.88 15.21
C ARG A 55 -4.72 -27.75 16.56
N SER A 56 -6.05 -27.65 16.59
CA SER A 56 -6.84 -27.50 17.82
C SER A 56 -8.26 -28.08 17.70
N ALA A 57 -8.95 -28.21 18.84
CA ALA A 57 -10.36 -28.60 18.88
C ALA A 57 -11.31 -27.53 18.28
N GLU A 58 -10.91 -26.26 18.30
CA GLU A 58 -11.68 -25.17 17.67
C GLU A 58 -11.60 -25.22 16.14
N ASP A 59 -10.48 -25.73 15.60
CA ASP A 59 -10.29 -25.94 14.16
C ASP A 59 -11.18 -27.07 13.61
N GLU A 60 -11.52 -28.05 14.45
CA GLU A 60 -12.33 -29.21 14.04
C GLU A 60 -13.71 -28.82 13.51
N ALA A 61 -14.30 -27.74 14.05
CA ALA A 61 -15.59 -27.23 13.59
C ALA A 61 -15.51 -26.40 12.30
N ARG A 62 -14.33 -25.93 11.90
CA ARG A 62 -14.14 -24.99 10.78
C ARG A 62 -13.47 -25.61 9.56
N TRP A 63 -12.67 -26.66 9.77
CA TRP A 63 -11.87 -27.26 8.72
C TRP A 63 -12.71 -28.15 7.81
N VAL A 64 -12.42 -28.08 6.51
CA VAL A 64 -13.14 -28.88 5.51
C VAL A 64 -12.61 -30.31 5.59
N ARG A 65 -13.39 -31.21 6.20
CA ARG A 65 -13.05 -32.64 6.32
C ARG A 65 -13.81 -33.54 5.34
N ASP A 66 -15.01 -33.12 4.93
CA ASP A 66 -15.98 -34.03 4.28
C ASP A 66 -16.00 -33.97 2.74
N ALA A 67 -15.22 -33.08 2.10
CA ALA A 67 -15.37 -32.80 0.66
C ALA A 67 -14.14 -33.10 -0.22
N LEU A 68 -12.96 -33.36 0.37
CA LEU A 68 -11.76 -33.71 -0.39
C LEU A 68 -11.04 -34.86 0.30
N PRO A 69 -10.97 -36.06 -0.31
CA PRO A 69 -10.09 -37.09 0.22
C PRO A 69 -8.65 -36.54 0.20
N PRO A 70 -7.91 -36.55 1.32
CA PRO A 70 -6.50 -36.23 1.27
C PRO A 70 -5.85 -37.15 0.23
N LEU A 71 -5.05 -36.59 -0.69
CA LEU A 71 -4.25 -37.45 -1.57
C LEU A 71 -3.45 -38.41 -0.68
N PRO A 72 -3.52 -39.73 -0.92
CA PRO A 72 -2.84 -40.69 -0.07
C PRO A 72 -1.33 -40.38 -0.11
N PRO A 73 -0.62 -40.46 1.03
CA PRO A 73 0.81 -40.16 1.11
C PRO A 73 1.64 -40.85 0.01
N SER A 74 1.24 -42.07 -0.40
CA SER A 74 1.84 -42.84 -1.49
C SER A 74 1.73 -42.22 -2.89
N GLU A 75 0.76 -41.34 -3.13
CA GLU A 75 0.60 -40.59 -4.39
C GLU A 75 1.28 -39.21 -4.34
N THR A 76 1.65 -38.74 -3.15
CA THR A 76 2.36 -37.46 -2.94
C THR A 76 3.84 -37.62 -2.62
N ASP A 77 4.30 -38.82 -2.25
CA ASP A 77 5.69 -39.08 -1.87
C ASP A 77 6.61 -38.89 -3.07
N GLY A 78 7.42 -37.82 -3.04
CA GLY A 78 8.35 -37.46 -4.11
C GLY A 78 7.74 -36.75 -5.33
N LEU A 79 6.42 -36.49 -5.38
CA LEU A 79 5.84 -35.62 -6.41
C LEU A 79 5.98 -34.15 -5.98
N VAL A 80 6.77 -33.41 -6.76
CA VAL A 80 6.84 -31.96 -6.66
C VAL A 80 5.63 -31.37 -7.39
N PHE A 81 4.61 -30.96 -6.63
CA PHE A 81 3.41 -30.29 -7.16
C PHE A 81 3.60 -28.78 -7.22
N GLY A 82 3.04 -28.16 -8.27
CA GLY A 82 3.06 -26.72 -8.49
C GLY A 82 4.12 -26.27 -9.50
N THR A 83 4.14 -24.98 -9.78
CA THR A 83 5.00 -24.38 -10.81
C THR A 83 6.35 -24.00 -10.21
N PRO A 84 7.49 -24.64 -10.61
CA PRO A 84 8.79 -24.42 -9.97
C PRO A 84 9.24 -22.95 -9.91
N SER A 85 8.77 -22.12 -10.84
CA SER A 85 9.05 -20.68 -10.88
C SER A 85 8.53 -19.86 -9.69
N TYR A 86 7.55 -20.38 -8.94
CA TYR A 86 6.87 -19.69 -7.82
C TYR A 86 6.96 -20.46 -6.50
N MET A 87 7.59 -21.64 -6.54
CA MET A 87 7.54 -22.64 -5.49
C MET A 87 8.36 -22.21 -4.27
N SER A 88 7.83 -22.44 -3.08
CA SER A 88 8.61 -22.25 -1.85
C SER A 88 9.75 -23.28 -1.72
N PRO A 89 10.84 -22.97 -0.99
CA PRO A 89 11.92 -23.92 -0.77
C PRO A 89 11.46 -25.22 -0.13
N GLU A 90 10.53 -25.17 0.83
CA GLU A 90 9.97 -26.35 1.49
C GLU A 90 9.16 -27.23 0.52
N GLN A 91 8.37 -26.64 -0.39
CA GLN A 91 7.70 -27.39 -1.46
C GLN A 91 8.70 -28.04 -2.41
N ALA A 92 9.75 -27.31 -2.80
CA ALA A 92 10.78 -27.80 -3.73
C ALA A 92 11.65 -28.92 -3.14
N ASN A 93 11.74 -28.99 -1.80
CA ASN A 93 12.42 -30.04 -1.06
C ASN A 93 11.46 -31.12 -0.52
N SER A 94 10.16 -31.04 -0.83
CA SER A 94 9.12 -31.96 -0.33
C SER A 94 9.09 -32.06 1.20
N HIS A 95 9.36 -30.96 1.90
CA HIS A 95 9.21 -30.84 3.34
C HIS A 95 7.73 -30.63 3.73
N PRO A 96 7.35 -30.87 5.00
CA PRO A 96 6.01 -30.54 5.49
C PRO A 96 5.66 -29.08 5.24
N LEU A 97 4.43 -28.85 4.78
CA LEU A 97 3.94 -27.53 4.40
C LEU A 97 2.99 -26.98 5.47
N ASP A 98 3.01 -25.65 5.59
CA ASP A 98 1.96 -24.88 6.24
C ASP A 98 1.56 -23.68 5.36
N GLU A 99 0.70 -22.81 5.88
CA GLU A 99 0.20 -21.61 5.19
C GLU A 99 1.30 -20.68 4.66
N ARG A 100 2.52 -20.76 5.22
CA ARG A 100 3.66 -19.91 4.82
C ARG A 100 4.28 -20.33 3.49
N ALA A 101 3.96 -21.52 2.99
CA ALA A 101 4.24 -21.90 1.61
C ALA A 101 3.46 -21.00 0.63
N ASP A 102 2.17 -20.77 0.88
CA ASP A 102 1.36 -19.84 0.07
C ASP A 102 1.80 -18.39 0.27
N VAL A 103 2.26 -17.99 1.47
CA VAL A 103 2.88 -16.66 1.69
C VAL A 103 4.08 -16.45 0.76
N PHE A 104 4.91 -17.47 0.59
CA PHE A 104 6.06 -17.40 -0.31
C PHE A 104 5.61 -17.22 -1.76
N SER A 105 4.68 -18.05 -2.23
CA SER A 105 4.19 -17.97 -3.61
C SER A 105 3.42 -16.66 -3.87
N MET A 106 2.75 -16.08 -2.87
CA MET A 106 2.22 -14.72 -2.93
C MET A 106 3.33 -13.67 -3.03
N GLY A 107 4.44 -13.84 -2.32
CA GLY A 107 5.66 -13.05 -2.50
C GLY A 107 6.23 -13.17 -3.92
N ALA A 108 6.23 -14.37 -4.50
CA ALA A 108 6.69 -14.63 -5.87
C ALA A 108 5.77 -13.98 -6.91
N LEU A 109 4.46 -13.97 -6.66
CA LEU A 109 3.48 -13.25 -7.48
C LEU A 109 3.72 -11.72 -7.42
N LEU A 110 3.98 -11.15 -6.24
CA LEU A 110 4.36 -9.73 -6.13
C LEU A 110 5.68 -9.42 -6.85
N TYR A 111 6.66 -10.32 -6.72
CA TYR A 111 7.92 -10.22 -7.44
C TYR A 111 7.69 -10.16 -8.95
N GLU A 112 6.85 -11.04 -9.48
CA GLU A 112 6.48 -11.03 -10.91
C GLU A 112 5.79 -9.74 -11.31
N MET A 113 4.87 -9.21 -10.49
CA MET A 113 4.20 -7.94 -10.77
C MET A 113 5.19 -6.76 -10.87
N MET A 114 6.30 -6.82 -10.12
CA MET A 114 7.38 -5.81 -10.10
C MET A 114 8.37 -6.01 -11.25
N ALA A 115 8.95 -7.21 -11.36
CA ALA A 115 10.02 -7.52 -12.29
C ALA A 115 9.53 -7.90 -13.71
N GLY A 116 8.22 -8.12 -13.88
CA GLY A 116 7.60 -8.61 -15.11
C GLY A 116 7.84 -10.10 -15.40
N ARG A 117 8.51 -10.81 -14.48
CA ARG A 117 8.86 -12.23 -14.58
C ARG A 117 9.00 -12.84 -13.18
N PRO A 118 8.76 -14.16 -13.01
CA PRO A 118 8.88 -14.82 -11.71
C PRO A 118 10.32 -14.80 -11.14
N PRO A 119 10.48 -15.03 -9.83
CA PRO A 119 11.79 -15.00 -9.16
C PRO A 119 12.75 -16.08 -9.71
N TYR A 120 12.24 -17.27 -10.01
CA TYR A 120 13.04 -18.34 -10.63
C TYR A 120 12.74 -18.43 -12.11
N HIS A 121 13.63 -17.84 -12.89
CA HIS A 121 13.61 -17.90 -14.34
C HIS A 121 14.75 -18.78 -14.84
N ALA A 122 14.40 -19.93 -15.40
CA ALA A 122 15.35 -20.88 -15.95
C ALA A 122 14.84 -21.49 -17.27
N ARG A 123 15.75 -22.13 -18.02
CA ARG A 123 15.42 -22.74 -19.33
C ARG A 123 14.65 -24.04 -19.20
N THR A 124 14.81 -24.76 -18.08
CA THR A 124 14.14 -26.02 -17.81
C THR A 124 13.44 -25.97 -16.45
N ALA A 125 12.40 -26.79 -16.29
CA ALA A 125 11.69 -26.93 -15.01
C ALA A 125 12.61 -27.45 -13.89
N MET A 126 13.55 -28.33 -14.23
CA MET A 126 14.54 -28.85 -13.26
C MET A 126 15.49 -27.77 -12.78
N ASP A 127 15.97 -26.89 -13.67
CA ASP A 127 16.83 -25.78 -13.27
C ASP A 127 16.08 -24.79 -12.36
N ALA A 128 14.81 -24.51 -12.68
CA ALA A 128 13.96 -23.66 -11.84
C ALA A 128 13.73 -24.30 -10.46
N LEU A 129 13.56 -25.63 -10.40
CA LEU A 129 13.43 -26.36 -9.15
C LEU A 129 14.70 -26.27 -8.29
N ILE A 130 15.89 -26.36 -8.89
CA ILE A 130 17.16 -26.19 -8.18
C ILE A 130 17.24 -24.78 -7.57
N LEU A 131 16.87 -23.74 -8.33
CA LEU A 131 16.83 -22.37 -7.81
C LEU A 131 15.83 -22.21 -6.66
N ALA A 132 14.66 -22.84 -6.76
CA ALA A 132 13.63 -22.82 -5.73
C ALA A 132 14.11 -23.47 -4.42
N ARG A 133 14.79 -24.63 -4.50
CA ARG A 133 15.37 -25.31 -3.33
C ARG A 133 16.35 -24.43 -2.54
N GLU A 134 17.12 -23.61 -3.25
CA GLU A 134 18.12 -22.71 -2.65
C GLU A 134 17.56 -21.34 -2.25
N ALA A 135 16.32 -21.03 -2.66
CA ALA A 135 15.74 -19.69 -2.63
C ALA A 135 16.59 -18.63 -3.36
N LYS A 136 17.20 -19.01 -4.50
CA LYS A 136 18.17 -18.15 -5.20
C LYS A 136 17.52 -17.37 -6.33
N PHE A 137 17.34 -16.07 -6.14
CA PHE A 137 16.77 -15.14 -7.11
C PHE A 137 17.47 -13.76 -7.04
N ALA A 138 17.36 -12.97 -8.10
CA ALA A 138 17.87 -11.59 -8.12
C ALA A 138 16.89 -10.66 -7.36
N PRO A 139 17.36 -9.59 -6.71
CA PRO A 139 16.46 -8.62 -6.07
C PRO A 139 15.38 -8.09 -7.02
N PRO A 140 14.14 -7.85 -6.55
CA PRO A 140 12.98 -7.51 -7.40
C PRO A 140 13.12 -6.19 -8.17
N ASP A 141 14.02 -5.31 -7.74
CA ASP A 141 14.32 -4.00 -8.32
C ASP A 141 15.53 -4.02 -9.28
N SER A 142 16.23 -5.15 -9.43
CA SER A 142 17.50 -5.24 -10.18
C SER A 142 17.38 -4.97 -11.68
N HIS A 143 16.17 -4.97 -12.24
CA HIS A 143 15.94 -4.89 -13.69
C HIS A 143 14.94 -3.82 -14.10
N VAL A 144 14.66 -2.84 -13.23
CA VAL A 144 13.60 -1.85 -13.48
C VAL A 144 14.23 -0.47 -13.66
N ALA A 145 13.80 0.24 -14.72
CA ALA A 145 14.31 1.58 -15.04
C ALA A 145 13.83 2.66 -14.04
N VAL A 146 12.71 2.41 -13.37
CA VAL A 146 12.13 3.28 -12.33
C VAL A 146 12.10 2.48 -11.01
N PRO A 147 12.73 2.97 -9.93
CA PRO A 147 12.75 2.26 -8.66
C PRO A 147 11.34 2.16 -8.07
N PHE A 148 11.02 1.02 -7.47
CA PHE A 148 9.80 0.83 -6.68
C PHE A 148 9.93 1.45 -5.29
N PRO A 149 8.81 1.76 -4.60
CA PRO A 149 8.85 2.15 -3.20
C PRO A 149 9.64 1.13 -2.38
N ARG A 150 10.59 1.60 -1.56
CA ARG A 150 11.45 0.72 -0.73
C ARG A 150 10.65 -0.23 0.14
N GLU A 151 9.50 0.25 0.62
CA GLU A 151 8.58 -0.52 1.42
C GLU A 151 8.00 -1.73 0.67
N LEU A 152 7.68 -1.59 -0.62
CA LEU A 152 7.24 -2.71 -1.44
C LEU A 152 8.36 -3.74 -1.62
N VAL A 153 9.59 -3.27 -1.87
CA VAL A 153 10.77 -4.14 -1.98
C VAL A 153 10.99 -4.91 -0.66
N ARG A 154 10.85 -4.24 0.50
CA ARG A 154 10.94 -4.84 1.83
C ARG A 154 9.90 -5.94 2.02
N ILE A 155 8.64 -5.66 1.69
CA ILE A 155 7.53 -6.62 1.81
C ILE A 155 7.79 -7.87 0.98
N VAL A 156 8.15 -7.71 -0.30
CA VAL A 156 8.46 -8.82 -1.21
C VAL A 156 9.66 -9.63 -0.72
N THR A 157 10.74 -8.95 -0.33
CA THR A 157 11.95 -9.61 0.18
C THR A 157 11.67 -10.42 1.45
N ARG A 158 10.80 -9.91 2.34
CA ARG A 158 10.39 -10.64 3.55
C ARG A 158 9.53 -11.86 3.22
N ALA A 159 8.55 -11.73 2.32
CA ALA A 159 7.70 -12.85 1.90
C ALA A 159 8.51 -13.98 1.24
N LEU A 160 9.61 -13.64 0.54
CA LEU A 160 10.49 -14.58 -0.15
C LEU A 160 11.69 -15.07 0.69
N ARG A 161 11.67 -14.90 2.03
CA ARG A 161 12.73 -15.45 2.89
C ARG A 161 12.77 -16.98 2.77
N ARG A 162 13.97 -17.56 2.78
CA ARG A 162 14.14 -19.01 2.63
C ARG A 162 13.48 -19.78 3.77
N ASP A 163 13.75 -19.37 5.01
CA ASP A 163 13.14 -19.96 6.20
C ASP A 163 11.69 -19.47 6.36
N PRO A 164 10.68 -20.36 6.49
CA PRO A 164 9.30 -19.98 6.79
C PRO A 164 9.14 -19.12 8.05
N ASP A 165 9.97 -19.30 9.08
CA ASP A 165 9.88 -18.54 10.33
C ASP A 165 10.29 -17.06 10.15
N ASP A 166 11.10 -16.75 9.13
CA ASP A 166 11.52 -15.38 8.79
C ASP A 166 10.48 -14.62 7.95
N ARG A 167 9.41 -15.29 7.49
CA ARG A 167 8.39 -14.71 6.61
C ARG A 167 7.30 -13.99 7.40
N TYR A 168 6.21 -13.66 6.71
CA TYR A 168 4.96 -13.31 7.37
C TYR A 168 4.33 -14.57 7.97
N PRO A 169 3.78 -14.50 9.19
CA PRO A 169 3.16 -15.66 9.84
C PRO A 169 1.87 -16.11 9.13
N SER A 170 1.25 -15.25 8.31
CA SER A 170 0.03 -15.56 7.56
C SER A 170 -0.11 -14.64 6.34
N VAL A 171 -0.99 -15.03 5.42
CA VAL A 171 -1.36 -14.19 4.26
C VAL A 171 -2.03 -12.89 4.71
N ALA A 172 -2.84 -12.92 5.77
CA ALA A 172 -3.45 -11.71 6.33
C ALA A 172 -2.39 -10.70 6.85
N ALA A 173 -1.30 -11.19 7.44
CA ALA A 173 -0.21 -10.31 7.89
C ALA A 173 0.54 -9.66 6.71
N LEU A 174 0.75 -10.41 5.62
CA LEU A 174 1.30 -9.86 4.37
C LEU A 174 0.36 -8.82 3.75
N GLN A 175 -0.94 -9.13 3.70
CA GLN A 175 -1.98 -8.24 3.17
C GLN A 175 -2.02 -6.91 3.94
N ALA A 176 -1.89 -6.94 5.27
CA ALA A 176 -1.91 -5.74 6.11
C ALA A 176 -0.79 -4.75 5.75
N ASP A 177 0.42 -5.23 5.44
CA ASP A 177 1.52 -4.38 4.99
C ASP A 177 1.28 -3.81 3.59
N ILE A 178 0.71 -4.59 2.66
CA ILE A 178 0.34 -4.09 1.33
C ILE A 178 -0.77 -3.03 1.40
N VAL A 179 -1.79 -3.24 2.25
CA VAL A 179 -2.85 -2.25 2.46
C VAL A 179 -2.29 -0.97 3.09
N ARG A 180 -1.34 -1.09 4.03
CA ARG A 180 -0.63 0.07 4.61
C ARG A 180 0.13 0.86 3.55
N LEU A 181 0.86 0.16 2.68
CA LEU A 181 1.55 0.75 1.53
C LEU A 181 0.55 1.48 0.61
N LEU A 182 -0.57 0.84 0.25
CA LEU A 182 -1.59 1.43 -0.63
C LEU A 182 -2.27 2.67 -0.05
N ARG A 183 -2.38 2.78 1.27
CA ARG A 183 -2.92 3.95 1.96
C ARG A 183 -1.94 5.13 2.02
N GLY A 184 -0.78 5.04 1.39
CA GLY A 184 0.26 6.09 1.45
C GLY A 184 0.87 6.24 2.83
N SER A 185 0.74 5.22 3.69
CA SER A 185 1.45 5.15 4.96
C SER A 185 2.87 4.64 4.70
N GLY A 186 3.63 5.38 3.88
CA GLY A 186 5.09 5.31 3.93
C GLY A 186 5.49 5.44 5.40
N SER A 187 6.45 4.64 5.86
CA SER A 187 6.85 4.58 7.27
C SER A 187 7.44 5.93 7.72
N PHE A 188 6.58 6.91 8.00
CA PHE A 188 6.99 8.18 8.57
C PHE A 188 7.65 7.86 9.91
N GLN A 189 8.89 8.34 10.09
CA GLN A 189 9.68 8.01 11.25
C GLN A 189 8.98 8.56 12.49
N THR A 190 8.57 7.67 13.40
CA THR A 190 8.07 8.08 14.71
C THR A 190 9.26 8.36 15.61
N VAL A 191 9.34 9.57 16.16
CA VAL A 191 10.39 10.03 17.08
C VAL A 191 9.77 10.39 18.42
N ARG A 192 10.51 10.17 19.51
CA ARG A 192 10.09 10.49 20.87
C ARG A 192 11.01 11.54 21.47
N PHE A 193 10.43 12.49 22.18
CA PHE A 193 11.12 13.57 22.87
C PHE A 193 10.65 13.66 24.31
N ALA A 194 11.55 13.96 25.23
CA ALA A 194 11.23 14.18 26.63
C ALA A 194 10.82 15.64 26.87
N ALA A 195 10.07 15.89 27.94
CA ALA A 195 9.80 17.25 28.41
C ALA A 195 11.12 18.02 28.63
N GLY A 196 11.21 19.23 28.06
CA GLY A 196 12.40 20.07 28.05
C GLY A 196 13.21 20.03 26.75
N ASP A 197 12.97 19.06 25.85
CA ASP A 197 13.68 18.96 24.58
C ASP A 197 13.23 20.03 23.58
N HIS A 198 14.17 20.56 22.79
CA HIS A 198 13.86 21.41 21.63
C HIS A 198 13.77 20.56 20.38
N VAL A 199 12.61 20.54 19.74
CA VAL A 199 12.41 19.85 18.45
C VAL A 199 12.97 20.71 17.30
N ILE A 200 12.82 22.03 17.42
CA ILE A 200 13.27 23.02 16.45
C ILE A 200 13.85 24.22 17.22
N ARG A 201 14.97 24.77 16.77
CA ARG A 201 15.43 26.09 17.24
C ARG A 201 15.31 27.15 16.15
N GLU A 202 14.93 28.36 16.57
CA GLU A 202 14.87 29.52 15.70
C GLU A 202 16.22 29.75 15.00
N GLY A 203 16.18 30.08 13.70
CA GLY A 203 17.36 30.38 12.90
C GLY A 203 18.10 29.16 12.33
N GLU A 204 17.82 27.94 12.82
CA GLU A 204 18.34 26.71 12.23
C GLU A 204 17.79 26.52 10.81
N ILE A 205 18.57 25.86 9.95
CA ILE A 205 18.09 25.40 8.65
C ILE A 205 17.46 24.03 8.91
N GLY A 206 16.16 23.91 8.63
CA GLY A 206 15.42 22.66 8.82
C GLY A 206 14.98 22.05 7.49
N ASP A 207 15.04 20.73 7.41
CA ASP A 207 14.66 19.92 6.25
C ASP A 207 13.50 18.95 6.57
N ALA A 208 12.78 19.21 7.68
CA ALA A 208 11.70 18.34 8.14
C ALA A 208 10.54 19.12 8.76
N ALA A 209 9.34 18.58 8.66
CA ALA A 209 8.20 18.94 9.50
C ALA A 209 7.81 17.79 10.41
N TYR A 210 6.96 18.11 11.37
CA TYR A 210 6.53 17.19 12.39
C TYR A 210 5.00 17.25 12.54
N ILE A 211 4.40 16.10 12.79
CA ILE A 211 3.01 15.97 13.24
C ILE A 211 3.01 15.47 14.67
N VAL A 212 2.26 16.12 15.55
CA VAL A 212 2.13 15.69 16.95
C VAL A 212 1.17 14.50 17.02
N LEU A 213 1.65 13.36 17.52
CA LEU A 213 0.79 12.19 17.79
C LEU A 213 0.31 12.19 19.25
N ALA A 214 1.19 12.57 20.18
CA ALA A 214 0.92 12.64 21.61
C ALA A 214 1.85 13.66 22.28
N GLY A 215 1.45 14.21 23.43
CA GLY A 215 2.19 15.21 24.20
C GLY A 215 1.79 16.65 23.89
N ARG A 216 2.49 17.60 24.51
CA ARG A 216 2.21 19.04 24.41
C ARG A 216 3.50 19.82 24.17
N LEU A 217 3.45 20.76 23.22
CA LEU A 217 4.59 21.57 22.83
C LEU A 217 4.24 23.06 22.84
N GLU A 218 5.26 23.88 23.02
CA GLU A 218 5.19 25.34 22.96
C GLU A 218 6.04 25.87 21.81
N VAL A 219 5.43 26.69 20.95
CA VAL A 219 6.13 27.47 19.92
C VAL A 219 6.45 28.84 20.49
N TYR A 220 7.71 29.23 20.48
CA TYR A 220 8.16 30.49 21.07
C TYR A 220 9.27 31.17 20.26
N LYS A 221 9.46 32.46 20.53
CA LYS A 221 10.54 33.28 19.95
C LYS A 221 11.32 34.01 21.03
N LEU A 222 12.58 34.34 20.77
CA LEU A 222 13.35 35.25 21.61
C LEU A 222 13.29 36.68 21.05
N GLU A 223 12.47 37.54 21.65
CA GLU A 223 12.38 38.94 21.27
C GLU A 223 13.12 39.82 22.28
N ALA A 224 14.18 40.50 21.83
CA ALA A 224 15.07 41.30 22.69
C ALA A 224 15.59 40.51 23.93
N GLY A 225 15.80 39.20 23.77
CA GLY A 225 16.24 38.31 24.85
C GLY A 225 15.13 37.75 25.75
N HIS A 226 13.86 38.14 25.53
CA HIS A 226 12.73 37.63 26.29
C HIS A 226 12.04 36.48 25.56
N HIS A 227 11.66 35.45 26.31
CA HIS A 227 10.85 34.34 25.81
C HIS A 227 9.42 34.82 25.56
N VAL A 228 9.00 34.86 24.29
CA VAL A 228 7.65 35.20 23.87
C VAL A 228 6.96 33.95 23.33
N SER A 229 5.94 33.48 24.04
CA SER A 229 5.11 32.34 23.62
C SER A 229 4.20 32.76 22.46
N LEU A 230 4.26 32.04 21.34
CA LEU A 230 3.47 32.33 20.15
C LEU A 230 2.22 31.45 20.08
N ARG A 231 2.37 30.15 20.36
CA ARG A 231 1.27 29.16 20.24
C ARG A 231 1.60 27.87 20.98
N TRP A 232 0.56 27.17 21.43
CA TRP A 232 0.62 25.79 21.92
C TRP A 232 0.23 24.78 20.85
N LEU A 233 0.89 23.62 20.83
CA LEU A 233 0.62 22.50 19.92
C LEU A 233 0.26 21.23 20.70
N GLY A 234 -0.66 20.45 20.15
CA GLY A 234 -1.10 19.16 20.68
C GLY A 234 -1.41 18.16 19.56
N PRO A 235 -1.97 16.97 19.89
CA PRO A 235 -2.20 15.89 18.94
C PRO A 235 -2.97 16.35 17.69
N GLY A 236 -2.45 16.04 16.50
CA GLY A 236 -2.99 16.42 15.20
C GLY A 236 -2.41 17.72 14.63
N ASP A 237 -1.74 18.54 15.43
CA ASP A 237 -1.08 19.75 14.92
C ASP A 237 0.16 19.41 14.09
N VAL A 238 0.39 20.19 13.04
CA VAL A 238 1.56 20.13 12.15
C VAL A 238 2.41 21.37 12.35
N PHE A 239 3.73 21.21 12.37
CA PHE A 239 4.67 22.34 12.47
C PHE A 239 5.99 22.10 11.74
N GLY A 240 6.64 23.18 11.32
CA GLY A 240 7.90 23.14 10.58
C GLY A 240 7.74 22.87 9.08
N GLU A 241 6.51 23.00 8.57
CA GLU A 241 6.06 22.75 7.21
C GLU A 241 6.70 23.67 6.16
N THR A 242 7.03 24.88 6.56
CA THR A 242 7.47 25.95 5.66
C THR A 242 8.89 25.73 5.14
N SER A 243 9.74 25.06 5.93
CA SER A 243 11.13 24.81 5.57
C SER A 243 11.33 23.55 4.73
N ILE A 244 10.33 22.67 4.62
CA ILE A 244 10.42 21.45 3.80
C ILE A 244 10.69 21.78 2.33
N PHE A 245 9.96 22.74 1.77
CA PHE A 245 9.94 22.95 0.32
C PHE A 245 10.93 24.01 -0.17
N ALA A 246 11.45 24.84 0.74
CA ALA A 246 12.27 26.00 0.39
C ALA A 246 13.60 26.08 1.15
N ALA A 247 13.93 25.08 2.00
CA ALA A 247 15.13 25.08 2.85
C ALA A 247 15.33 26.42 3.60
N SER A 248 14.22 27.02 4.06
CA SER A 248 14.23 28.29 4.76
C SER A 248 14.71 28.12 6.21
N ARG A 249 15.18 29.21 6.82
CA ARG A 249 15.49 29.24 8.25
C ARG A 249 14.20 29.15 9.07
N ARG A 250 14.26 28.42 10.17
CA ARG A 250 13.17 28.31 11.15
C ARG A 250 12.85 29.68 11.73
N THR A 251 11.58 30.03 11.76
CA THR A 251 11.09 31.35 12.19
C THR A 251 10.80 31.45 13.69
N ALA A 252 10.71 30.30 14.36
CA ALA A 252 10.47 30.16 15.79
C ALA A 252 11.10 28.86 16.32
N SER A 253 11.22 28.76 17.64
CA SER A 253 11.64 27.55 18.34
C SER A 253 10.42 26.75 18.80
N VAL A 254 10.58 25.43 18.94
CA VAL A 254 9.53 24.54 19.45
C VAL A 254 10.10 23.69 20.60
N LEU A 255 9.52 23.88 21.79
CA LEU A 255 9.90 23.21 23.04
C LEU A 255 8.85 22.15 23.41
N VAL A 256 9.31 20.98 23.81
CA VAL A 256 8.45 19.93 24.38
C VAL A 256 8.19 20.25 25.85
N VAL A 257 6.92 20.39 26.22
CA VAL A 257 6.50 20.72 27.60
C VAL A 257 6.04 19.47 28.35
N GLU A 258 5.48 18.51 27.62
CA GLU A 258 5.15 17.16 28.11
C GLU A 258 5.71 16.14 27.12
N ASP A 259 6.21 15.00 27.60
CA ASP A 259 6.77 13.93 26.77
C ASP A 259 5.93 13.71 25.49
N ALA A 260 6.59 13.83 24.35
CA ALA A 260 5.92 13.91 23.07
C ALA A 260 6.36 12.80 22.11
N THR A 261 5.38 12.27 21.38
CA THR A 261 5.62 11.38 20.25
C THR A 261 5.22 12.11 18.98
N LEU A 262 6.16 12.22 18.03
CA LEU A 262 5.98 12.97 16.80
C LEU A 262 6.24 12.08 15.59
N THR A 263 5.53 12.36 14.50
CA THR A 263 5.87 11.84 13.18
C THR A 263 6.80 12.84 12.49
N LYS A 264 8.02 12.43 12.15
CA LYS A 264 8.98 13.25 11.39
C LYS A 264 8.79 13.01 9.89
N ILE A 265 8.65 14.10 9.15
CA ILE A 265 8.48 14.10 7.70
C ILE A 265 9.60 14.94 7.09
N THR A 266 10.55 14.29 6.41
CA THR A 266 11.67 14.98 5.75
C THR A 266 11.30 15.43 4.33
N SER A 267 12.01 16.42 3.80
CA SER A 267 11.87 16.86 2.41
C SER A 267 12.10 15.74 1.41
N ASP A 268 13.11 14.89 1.65
CA ASP A 268 13.39 13.74 0.78
C ASP A 268 12.22 12.75 0.73
N LEU A 269 11.60 12.49 1.89
CA LEU A 269 10.43 11.60 1.97
C LEU A 269 9.22 12.18 1.24
N ILE A 270 9.00 13.49 1.37
CA ILE A 270 7.92 14.16 0.63
C ILE A 270 8.19 14.12 -0.87
N GLU A 271 9.43 14.36 -1.32
CA GLU A 271 9.75 14.33 -2.75
C GLU A 271 9.63 12.91 -3.31
N GLU A 272 10.03 11.88 -2.55
CA GLU A 272 9.80 10.47 -2.90
C GLU A 272 8.30 10.18 -3.06
N GLU A 273 7.48 10.61 -2.11
CA GLU A 273 6.02 10.43 -2.17
C GLU A 273 5.36 11.24 -3.29
N LEU A 274 5.76 12.49 -3.52
CA LEU A 274 5.24 13.31 -4.62
C LEU A 274 5.62 12.75 -6.00
N THR A 275 6.74 12.04 -6.08
CA THR A 275 7.19 11.33 -7.29
C THR A 275 6.43 10.02 -7.48
N SER A 276 6.00 9.38 -6.38
CA SER A 276 5.16 8.17 -6.40
C SER A 276 3.70 8.47 -6.80
N MET A 277 3.24 9.70 -6.59
CA MET A 277 1.91 10.19 -6.98
C MET A 277 1.74 10.39 -8.49
N LYS A 278 0.49 10.60 -8.93
CA LYS A 278 0.18 11.00 -10.33
C LYS A 278 0.91 12.31 -10.67
N PRO A 279 1.54 12.44 -11.86
CA PRO A 279 2.42 13.57 -12.20
C PRO A 279 1.82 14.97 -11.98
N TRP A 280 0.53 15.15 -12.27
CA TRP A 280 -0.14 16.45 -12.10
C TRP A 280 -0.36 16.82 -10.62
N MET A 281 -0.57 15.83 -9.74
CA MET A 281 -0.77 16.06 -8.32
C MET A 281 0.53 16.49 -7.66
N GLY A 282 1.65 15.83 -8.00
CA GLY A 282 2.98 16.24 -7.55
C GLY A 282 3.32 17.67 -8.00
N ALA A 283 3.05 18.01 -9.26
CA ALA A 283 3.23 19.37 -9.78
C ALA A 283 2.34 20.41 -9.08
N PHE A 284 1.09 20.05 -8.77
CA PHE A 284 0.14 20.91 -8.06
C PHE A 284 0.59 21.20 -6.62
N VAL A 285 0.98 20.17 -5.87
CA VAL A 285 1.47 20.31 -4.49
C VAL A 285 2.75 21.14 -4.45
N ARG A 286 3.71 20.90 -5.36
CA ARG A 286 4.93 21.73 -5.49
C ARG A 286 4.60 23.20 -5.77
N THR A 287 3.60 23.46 -6.62
CA THR A 287 3.17 24.83 -6.94
C THR A 287 2.53 25.53 -5.73
N LEU A 288 1.69 24.82 -4.97
CA LEU A 288 1.13 25.35 -3.73
C LEU A 288 2.22 25.66 -2.71
N ALA A 289 3.13 24.71 -2.49
CA ALA A 289 4.24 24.87 -1.57
C ALA A 289 5.14 26.07 -1.90
N ALA A 290 5.52 26.22 -3.17
CA ALA A 290 6.33 27.35 -3.63
C ALA A 290 5.63 28.71 -3.43
N ARG A 291 4.29 28.76 -3.58
CA ARG A 291 3.52 29.98 -3.33
C ARG A 291 3.49 30.35 -1.85
N PHE A 292 3.31 29.39 -0.94
CA PHE A 292 3.29 29.66 0.50
C PHE A 292 4.66 30.13 1.01
N ALA A 293 5.76 29.53 0.55
CA ALA A 293 7.12 29.97 0.91
C ALA A 293 7.41 31.43 0.48
N GLY A 294 6.84 31.88 -0.65
CA GLY A 294 6.99 33.25 -1.14
C GLY A 294 6.21 34.32 -0.36
N VAL A 295 5.16 33.94 0.37
CA VAL A 295 4.32 34.86 1.16
C VAL A 295 4.97 35.17 2.51
N GLU A 296 5.59 34.18 3.16
CA GLU A 296 6.23 34.35 4.47
C GLU A 296 7.52 35.18 4.40
N GLY A 297 8.29 35.09 3.30
CA GLY A 297 9.48 35.90 3.09
C GLY A 297 9.21 37.42 2.96
N ARG A 298 7.95 37.83 2.74
CA ARG A 298 7.56 39.25 2.67
C ARG A 298 7.17 39.85 4.03
N GLY A 299 6.95 39.03 5.06
CA GLY A 299 6.57 39.49 6.41
C GLY A 299 7.68 40.15 7.23
N SER A 300 8.94 40.14 6.76
CA SER A 300 10.12 40.61 7.50
C SER A 300 10.67 41.98 7.05
N ARG A 301 9.97 42.75 6.20
CA ARG A 301 10.36 44.14 5.90
C ARG A 301 9.44 45.10 6.64
N THR A 302 9.94 45.64 7.75
CA THR A 302 9.40 46.83 8.41
C THR A 302 9.24 47.95 7.37
N ALA A 303 8.00 48.32 7.07
CA ALA A 303 7.70 49.55 6.33
C ALA A 303 7.31 50.65 7.33
N PRO A 304 7.73 51.91 7.12
CA PRO A 304 7.40 53.01 8.02
C PRO A 304 5.92 53.40 7.90
N VAL A 305 5.39 53.90 9.01
CA VAL A 305 4.05 54.45 9.16
C VAL A 305 3.83 55.63 8.20
N GLU A 306 2.87 55.51 7.29
CA GLU A 306 2.24 56.66 6.62
C GLU A 306 0.71 56.52 6.68
N GLY A 307 0.05 57.64 7.03
CA GLY A 307 -1.39 57.74 7.31
C GLY A 307 -2.29 57.60 6.07
N PRO A 308 -3.62 57.65 6.26
CA PRO A 308 -4.56 57.20 5.25
C PRO A 308 -4.84 58.28 4.20
N PRO A 309 -5.03 57.89 2.93
CA PRO A 309 -6.10 58.52 2.18
C PRO A 309 -6.89 57.59 1.27
N GLY A 310 -8.20 57.86 1.17
CA GLY A 310 -8.91 57.87 -0.11
C GLY A 310 -9.67 56.61 -0.51
N SER A 311 -10.99 56.70 -0.41
CA SER A 311 -11.97 55.77 -1.00
C SER A 311 -11.79 55.58 -2.52
N VAL A 312 -11.77 54.34 -3.00
CA VAL A 312 -11.98 54.02 -4.41
C VAL A 312 -12.96 52.84 -4.51
N ALA A 313 -14.03 53.04 -5.27
CA ALA A 313 -15.17 52.14 -5.48
C ALA A 313 -14.81 50.85 -6.27
N PRO A 314 -15.57 49.75 -6.11
CA PRO A 314 -15.29 48.48 -6.78
C PRO A 314 -15.72 48.50 -8.27
N ARG A 315 -14.86 47.97 -9.14
CA ARG A 315 -15.15 47.72 -10.57
C ARG A 315 -15.98 46.43 -10.74
N SER A 316 -16.99 46.52 -11.60
CA SER A 316 -17.93 45.47 -11.98
C SER A 316 -17.31 44.34 -12.82
N VAL A 317 -17.68 43.09 -12.54
CA VAL A 317 -17.39 41.88 -13.33
C VAL A 317 -18.54 41.61 -14.31
N PRO A 318 -18.29 41.23 -15.59
CA PRO A 318 -19.37 40.88 -16.53
C PRO A 318 -19.92 39.45 -16.30
N PRO A 319 -21.20 39.19 -16.64
CA PRO A 319 -21.86 37.92 -16.32
C PRO A 319 -21.50 36.76 -17.28
N ILE A 320 -21.58 35.55 -16.74
CA ILE A 320 -21.38 34.26 -17.43
C ILE A 320 -22.69 33.83 -18.13
N PRO A 321 -22.65 33.29 -19.37
CA PRO A 321 -23.85 32.78 -20.06
C PRO A 321 -24.31 31.39 -19.52
N PRO A 322 -25.61 31.06 -19.61
CA PRO A 322 -26.18 29.85 -19.03
C PRO A 322 -25.87 28.58 -19.85
N PRO A 323 -25.90 27.39 -19.21
CA PRO A 323 -25.63 26.12 -19.88
C PRO A 323 -26.79 25.66 -20.76
N THR A 324 -26.44 25.14 -21.94
CA THR A 324 -27.36 24.49 -22.89
C THR A 324 -27.69 23.07 -22.43
N SER A 325 -28.98 22.77 -22.32
CA SER A 325 -29.54 21.45 -22.06
C SER A 325 -29.55 20.59 -23.32
N SER A 326 -28.87 19.46 -23.31
CA SER A 326 -29.16 18.34 -24.23
C SER A 326 -29.63 17.15 -23.40
N GLY A 327 -30.91 16.84 -23.54
CA GLY A 327 -31.56 15.69 -22.92
C GLY A 327 -31.06 14.37 -23.50
N GLY A 328 -30.88 13.40 -22.61
CA GLY A 328 -30.76 11.98 -22.93
C GLY A 328 -31.61 11.22 -21.91
N GLU A 329 -32.65 10.58 -22.40
CA GLU A 329 -33.62 9.80 -21.62
C GLU A 329 -32.93 8.62 -20.92
N SER A 330 -33.14 8.50 -19.61
CA SER A 330 -32.77 7.34 -18.81
C SER A 330 -33.90 6.30 -18.85
N VAL A 331 -33.67 5.17 -19.50
CA VAL A 331 -34.54 3.98 -19.38
C VAL A 331 -34.12 3.22 -18.13
N ILE A 332 -34.99 3.27 -17.11
CA ILE A 332 -34.88 2.47 -15.88
C ILE A 332 -35.51 1.10 -16.19
N ILE A 333 -34.76 0.02 -16.01
CA ILE A 333 -35.30 -1.34 -16.03
C ILE A 333 -35.32 -1.82 -14.58
N ASP A 334 -36.52 -1.93 -14.02
CA ASP A 334 -36.80 -2.62 -12.76
C ASP A 334 -36.49 -4.12 -12.92
N ILE A 335 -35.76 -4.69 -11.96
CA ILE A 335 -35.53 -6.14 -11.86
C ILE A 335 -36.01 -6.56 -10.47
N ASP A 336 -37.32 -6.74 -10.33
CA ASP A 336 -37.95 -7.43 -9.21
C ASP A 336 -38.93 -8.47 -9.79
N GLU A 337 -38.39 -9.61 -10.26
CA GLU A 337 -39.14 -10.87 -10.39
C GLU A 337 -38.25 -12.05 -9.97
N PRO A 338 -38.81 -13.06 -9.28
CA PRO A 338 -38.04 -14.14 -8.68
C PRO A 338 -37.58 -15.15 -9.74
N LEU A 339 -36.32 -15.57 -9.66
CA LEU A 339 -35.74 -16.60 -10.53
C LEU A 339 -36.36 -17.97 -10.22
N ASP A 340 -36.98 -18.57 -11.23
CA ASP A 340 -37.57 -19.91 -11.22
C ASP A 340 -36.46 -20.99 -11.18
N GLU A 341 -36.53 -21.90 -10.21
CA GLU A 341 -35.59 -23.01 -10.01
C GLU A 341 -35.85 -24.14 -11.01
N SER A 342 -35.31 -24.08 -12.24
CA SER A 342 -35.22 -25.29 -13.11
C SER A 342 -34.34 -25.18 -14.37
N ILE A 343 -33.16 -24.53 -14.33
CA ILE A 343 -32.25 -24.53 -15.50
C ILE A 343 -30.95 -25.27 -15.20
N ASP A 344 -30.84 -26.45 -15.81
CA ASP A 344 -29.69 -27.36 -15.84
C ASP A 344 -28.50 -26.74 -16.62
N GLY A 345 -27.29 -26.99 -16.12
CA GLY A 345 -26.03 -26.30 -16.46
C GLY A 345 -25.38 -26.67 -17.80
N SER A 346 -26.14 -27.16 -18.78
CA SER A 346 -25.61 -27.62 -20.07
C SER A 346 -25.90 -26.71 -21.27
N ASP A 347 -26.70 -25.64 -21.13
CA ASP A 347 -27.18 -24.86 -22.29
C ASP A 347 -26.73 -23.37 -22.35
N MET A 348 -25.83 -22.95 -21.45
CA MET A 348 -25.29 -21.57 -21.47
C MET A 348 -24.32 -21.29 -22.63
N HIS A 349 -23.75 -22.34 -23.24
CA HIS A 349 -22.74 -22.19 -24.29
C HIS A 349 -23.33 -21.94 -25.68
N ALA A 350 -24.61 -22.28 -25.91
CA ALA A 350 -25.31 -22.05 -27.17
C ALA A 350 -25.94 -20.64 -27.26
N THR A 351 -26.37 -20.08 -26.12
CA THR A 351 -27.06 -18.78 -26.08
C THR A 351 -26.11 -17.59 -26.27
N LEU A 352 -24.82 -17.73 -25.93
CA LEU A 352 -23.82 -16.65 -26.06
C LEU A 352 -23.26 -16.47 -27.49
N LEU A 353 -23.51 -17.42 -28.41
CA LEU A 353 -23.02 -17.34 -29.79
C LEU A 353 -24.03 -16.75 -30.79
N ALA A 354 -25.28 -16.48 -30.39
CA ALA A 354 -26.32 -15.96 -31.29
C ALA A 354 -26.61 -14.44 -31.15
N ARG A 355 -25.76 -13.68 -30.45
CA ARG A 355 -25.90 -12.21 -30.29
C ARG A 355 -24.68 -11.40 -30.74
N ARG A 356 -23.90 -11.95 -31.67
CA ARG A 356 -22.94 -11.20 -32.47
C ARG A 356 -23.43 -11.16 -33.92
N ASP A 357 -24.32 -10.21 -34.19
CA ASP A 357 -24.48 -9.54 -35.48
C ASP A 357 -24.83 -8.08 -35.21
#